data_AF-Q95WZ3-F1
#
_entry.id   AF-Q95WZ3-F1
#
_cell.length_a   1.000
_cell.length_b   1.000
_cell.length_c   1.000
_cell.angle_alpha   90.00
_cell.angle_beta   90.00
_cell.angle_gamma   90.00
#
_symmetry.space_group_name_H-M   'P 1'
#
loop_
_entity.id
_entity.type
_entity.pdbx_description
1 polymer ?
#
loop_
_entity_poly.entity_id
_entity_poly.type
_entity_poly.pdbx_seq_one_letter_code
_entity_poly.pdbx_strand_id
1 'polypeptide(L)'
;MVEDGMKNTGILSFIMRGTRLIMATFVLFAICKPIVAGVVIRGTENLAPKCEQKIKHLCENPTHGELTEVTVTARQCQATCTYRPDPTRDTVEVDGIPIKNRHYETVTLPDKMPCGFGARCNKKGECSCNSCNENINHNEPRQT
;
A
#
# COMPACT_ATOMS: atom_id res chain seq x y z
N MET A 1 2.83 -49.02 58.63
CA MET A 1 3.22 -47.63 58.31
C MET A 1 3.77 -47.69 56.89
N VAL A 2 2.88 -47.55 55.88
CA VAL A 2 2.57 -46.29 55.15
C VAL A 2 3.85 -45.76 54.48
N GLU A 3 4.07 -46.16 53.22
CA GLU A 3 4.07 -45.29 52.01
C GLU A 3 5.15 -44.21 52.05
N ASP A 4 6.05 -44.11 51.04
CA ASP A 4 5.75 -43.27 49.89
C ASP A 4 6.56 -43.77 48.67
N GLY A 5 5.83 -44.38 47.73
CA GLY A 5 6.31 -44.61 46.38
C GLY A 5 6.12 -43.37 45.50
N MET A 6 7.08 -43.13 44.62
CA MET A 6 6.92 -42.44 43.33
C MET A 6 6.17 -41.10 43.33
N LYS A 7 6.90 -40.03 43.63
CA LYS A 7 6.59 -38.67 43.16
C LYS A 7 7.81 -38.18 42.40
N ASN A 8 7.72 -38.01 41.08
CA ASN A 8 8.53 -37.08 40.24
C ASN A 8 8.44 -37.38 38.73
N THR A 9 7.91 -38.54 38.30
CA THR A 9 7.84 -38.90 36.88
C THR A 9 6.81 -38.08 36.09
N GLY A 10 5.74 -37.61 36.75
CA GLY A 10 4.70 -36.79 36.13
C GLY A 10 5.14 -35.35 35.86
N ILE A 11 5.80 -34.70 36.82
CA ILE A 11 6.18 -33.27 36.72
C ILE A 11 7.22 -33.04 35.62
N LEU A 12 8.20 -33.95 35.49
CA LEU A 12 9.22 -33.91 34.43
C LEU A 12 8.62 -34.08 33.02
N SER A 13 7.58 -34.89 32.89
CA SER A 13 6.90 -35.09 31.60
C SER A 13 6.01 -33.91 31.20
N PHE A 14 5.47 -33.13 32.15
CA PHE A 14 4.81 -31.86 31.86
C PHE A 14 5.79 -30.78 31.41
N ILE A 15 6.96 -30.68 32.04
CA ILE A 15 7.97 -29.67 31.68
C ILE A 15 8.51 -29.91 30.27
N MET A 16 8.93 -31.14 29.93
CA MET A 16 9.44 -31.43 28.57
C MET A 16 8.39 -31.25 27.47
N ARG A 17 7.11 -31.52 27.76
CA ARG A 17 5.99 -31.34 26.82
C ARG A 17 5.63 -29.86 26.65
N GLY A 18 5.72 -29.06 27.71
CA GLY A 18 5.53 -27.61 27.68
C GLY A 18 6.58 -26.90 26.83
N THR A 19 7.86 -27.26 26.97
CA THR A 19 8.96 -26.64 26.20
C THR A 19 8.81 -26.89 24.70
N ARG A 20 8.34 -28.07 24.27
CA ARG A 20 8.12 -28.36 22.84
C ARG A 20 6.96 -27.57 22.23
N LEU A 21 5.87 -27.41 22.97
CA LEU A 21 4.71 -26.63 22.50
C LEU A 21 5.03 -25.13 22.43
N ILE A 22 5.77 -24.60 23.41
CA ILE A 22 6.18 -23.20 23.43
C ILE A 22 7.11 -22.89 22.25
N MET A 23 8.11 -23.76 21.98
CA MET A 23 9.02 -23.59 20.83
C MET A 23 8.28 -23.66 19.48
N ALA A 24 7.27 -24.53 19.34
CA ALA A 24 6.44 -24.59 18.13
C ALA A 24 5.64 -23.30 17.89
N THR A 25 5.10 -22.70 18.96
CA THR A 25 4.39 -21.41 18.86
C THR A 25 5.32 -20.26 18.47
N PHE A 26 6.56 -20.22 18.99
CA PHE A 26 7.56 -19.20 18.59
C PHE A 26 7.97 -19.32 17.11
N VAL A 27 8.06 -20.54 16.57
CA VAL A 27 8.34 -20.75 15.14
C VAL A 27 7.18 -20.24 14.26
N LEU A 28 5.93 -20.39 14.68
CA LEU A 28 4.78 -19.83 13.94
C LEU A 28 4.81 -18.30 13.88
N PHE A 29 5.19 -17.63 14.97
CA PHE A 29 5.33 -16.17 15.00
C PHE A 29 6.46 -15.64 14.11
N ALA A 30 7.52 -16.42 13.86
CA ALA A 30 8.62 -16.03 12.97
C ALA A 30 8.25 -16.07 11.47
N ILE A 31 7.17 -16.78 11.09
CA ILE A 31 6.73 -16.93 9.69
C ILE A 31 5.63 -15.92 9.34
N CYS A 32 4.96 -15.36 10.35
CA CYS A 32 4.07 -14.22 10.17
C CYS A 32 4.91 -12.98 9.84
N LYS A 33 5.21 -12.76 8.55
CA LYS A 33 5.58 -11.44 8.06
C LYS A 33 4.58 -10.44 8.66
N PRO A 34 5.03 -9.31 9.21
CA PRO A 34 4.11 -8.28 9.66
C PRO A 34 3.22 -7.98 8.46
N ILE A 35 1.91 -8.17 8.63
CA ILE A 35 0.93 -7.60 7.73
C ILE A 35 1.09 -6.11 7.96
N VAL A 36 2.04 -5.51 7.23
CA VAL A 36 2.13 -4.07 7.06
C VAL A 36 0.72 -3.66 6.71
N ALA A 37 0.08 -2.85 7.55
CA ALA A 37 -1.24 -2.29 7.25
C ALA A 37 -1.16 -1.75 5.83
N GLY A 38 -1.78 -2.47 4.89
CA GLY A 38 -1.42 -2.33 3.49
C GLY A 38 -1.90 -0.98 3.00
N VAL A 39 -0.99 -0.11 2.57
CA VAL A 39 -1.35 1.14 1.91
C VAL A 39 -2.35 0.84 0.79
N VAL A 40 -3.57 1.36 0.94
CA VAL A 40 -4.65 1.18 -0.02
C VAL A 40 -4.28 1.96 -1.29
N ILE A 41 -4.30 1.31 -2.44
CA ILE A 41 -4.08 1.99 -3.73
C ILE A 41 -5.33 1.85 -4.59
N ARG A 42 -5.80 2.97 -5.15
CA ARG A 42 -7.00 3.06 -5.99
C ARG A 42 -6.68 3.69 -7.33
N GLY A 43 -7.47 3.38 -8.36
CA GLY A 43 -7.31 4.00 -9.69
C GLY A 43 -6.15 3.41 -10.51
N THR A 44 -5.67 2.22 -10.11
CA THR A 44 -4.58 1.49 -10.77
C THR A 44 -5.03 0.20 -11.41
N GLU A 45 -6.35 -0.03 -11.54
CA GLU A 45 -6.92 -1.30 -12.00
C GLU A 45 -6.46 -1.70 -13.40
N ASN A 46 -6.05 -0.71 -14.21
CA ASN A 46 -5.56 -0.89 -15.58
C ASN A 46 -4.03 -0.77 -15.69
N LEU A 47 -3.32 -0.68 -14.56
CA LEU A 47 -1.88 -0.51 -14.51
C LEU A 47 -1.19 -1.83 -14.15
N ALA A 48 0.04 -2.00 -14.63
CA ALA A 48 0.86 -3.13 -14.24
C ALA A 48 1.30 -2.99 -12.76
N PRO A 49 1.52 -4.09 -12.01
CA PRO A 49 1.95 -4.03 -10.60
C PRO A 49 3.22 -3.20 -10.34
N LYS A 50 4.15 -3.15 -11.32
CA LYS A 50 5.35 -2.30 -11.25
C LYS A 50 5.02 -0.81 -11.30
N CYS A 51 3.95 -0.41 -11.99
CA CYS A 51 3.47 0.96 -11.99
C CYS A 51 2.92 1.33 -10.61
N GLU A 52 2.14 0.45 -9.98
CA GLU A 52 1.60 0.67 -8.64
C GLU A 52 2.70 0.88 -7.61
N GLN A 53 3.74 0.03 -7.61
CA GLN A 53 4.88 0.17 -6.70
C GLN A 53 5.58 1.52 -6.91
N LYS A 54 5.82 1.90 -8.18
CA LYS A 54 6.45 3.18 -8.49
C LYS A 54 5.62 4.35 -7.99
N ILE A 55 4.29 4.28 -8.08
CA ILE A 55 3.39 5.31 -7.56
C ILE A 55 3.44 5.38 -6.03
N LYS A 56 3.46 4.23 -5.34
CA LYS A 56 3.59 4.19 -3.87
C LYS A 56 4.87 4.88 -3.40
N HIS A 57 6.00 4.62 -4.07
CA HIS A 57 7.27 5.27 -3.76
C HIS A 57 7.25 6.79 -3.98
N LEU A 58 6.40 7.32 -4.87
CA LEU A 58 6.25 8.78 -5.02
C LEU A 58 5.57 9.42 -3.80
N CYS A 59 4.75 8.65 -3.09
CA CYS A 59 4.05 9.08 -1.88
C CYS A 59 4.82 8.74 -0.59
N GLU A 60 6.07 8.26 -0.68
CA GLU A 60 6.89 8.01 0.51
C GLU A 60 7.45 9.33 1.03
N ASN A 61 6.70 9.96 1.95
CA ASN A 61 7.12 11.18 2.62
C ASN A 61 7.04 11.02 4.15
N PRO A 62 8.18 10.84 4.85
CA PRO A 62 8.18 10.58 6.29
C PRO A 62 7.73 11.78 7.12
N THR A 63 7.69 12.98 6.55
CA THR A 63 7.30 14.21 7.26
C THR A 63 5.79 14.32 7.47
N HIS A 64 4.98 13.63 6.67
CA HIS A 64 3.51 13.71 6.73
C HIS A 64 2.84 12.63 7.58
N GLY A 65 3.64 11.76 8.20
CA GLY A 65 3.17 10.63 9.01
C GLY A 65 3.01 9.35 8.20
N GLU A 66 2.12 8.47 8.64
CA GLU A 66 1.92 7.17 8.00
C GLU A 66 1.08 7.32 6.73
N LEU A 67 1.58 6.81 5.60
CA LEU A 67 0.80 6.76 4.35
C LEU A 67 -0.32 5.71 4.49
N THR A 68 -1.56 6.13 4.27
CA THR A 68 -2.74 5.27 4.44
C THR A 68 -3.37 4.88 3.10
N GLU A 69 -3.42 5.83 2.17
CA GLU A 69 -4.11 5.65 0.89
C GLU A 69 -3.43 6.44 -0.22
N VAL A 70 -3.38 5.86 -1.42
CA VAL A 70 -2.94 6.51 -2.65
C VAL A 70 -4.05 6.39 -3.69
N THR A 71 -4.59 7.53 -4.12
CA THR A 71 -5.62 7.58 -5.16
C THR A 71 -5.01 8.09 -6.45
N VAL A 72 -5.04 7.29 -7.50
CA VAL A 72 -4.41 7.60 -8.79
C VAL A 72 -5.45 8.12 -9.78
N THR A 73 -5.22 9.31 -10.31
CA THR A 73 -6.01 9.89 -11.40
C THR A 73 -5.18 9.85 -12.67
N ALA A 74 -5.03 8.66 -13.26
CA ALA A 74 -4.11 8.41 -14.37
C ALA A 74 -4.29 9.39 -15.54
N ARG A 75 -5.53 9.72 -15.93
CA ARG A 75 -5.84 10.68 -17.01
C ARG A 75 -5.35 12.11 -16.73
N GLN A 76 -5.23 12.48 -15.46
CA GLN A 76 -4.70 13.77 -15.02
C GLN A 76 -3.20 13.70 -14.73
N CYS A 77 -2.57 12.52 -14.90
CA CYS A 77 -1.18 12.27 -14.55
C CYS A 77 -0.86 12.71 -13.12
N GLN A 78 -1.76 12.42 -12.19
CA GLN A 78 -1.61 12.77 -10.78
C GLN A 78 -1.94 11.59 -9.87
N ALA A 79 -1.40 11.65 -8.65
CA ALA A 79 -1.82 10.80 -7.55
C ALA A 79 -1.98 11.66 -6.28
N THR A 80 -3.03 11.38 -5.52
CA THR A 80 -3.24 11.98 -4.20
C THR A 80 -2.82 10.99 -3.12
N CYS A 81 -1.80 11.37 -2.37
CA CYS A 81 -1.26 10.65 -1.23
C CYS A 81 -1.99 11.13 0.04
N THR A 82 -2.58 10.21 0.79
CA THR A 82 -3.30 10.50 2.03
C THR A 82 -2.56 9.92 3.21
N TYR A 83 -2.14 10.79 4.11
CA TYR A 83 -1.37 10.44 5.29
C TYR A 83 -2.19 10.63 6.56
N ARG A 84 -1.83 9.85 7.56
CA ARG A 84 -2.29 10.00 8.93
C ARG A 84 -1.13 10.56 9.77
N PRO A 85 -1.19 11.85 10.17
CA PRO A 85 -0.10 12.49 10.91
C PRO A 85 0.13 11.86 12.29
N ASP A 86 -0.95 11.47 12.98
CA ASP A 86 -0.91 10.86 14.30
C ASP A 86 -1.57 9.46 14.25
N PRO A 87 -0.81 8.37 14.47
CA PRO A 87 -1.35 7.00 14.44
C PRO A 87 -2.30 6.70 15.61
N THR A 88 -2.29 7.52 16.67
CA THR A 88 -3.12 7.34 17.87
C THR A 88 -4.44 8.11 17.79
N ARG A 89 -4.48 9.21 17.04
CA ARG A 89 -5.66 10.09 16.94
C ARG A 89 -6.15 10.17 15.51
N ASP A 90 -7.32 9.61 15.26
CA ASP A 90 -7.93 9.64 13.91
C ASP A 90 -8.70 10.94 13.65
N THR A 91 -9.07 11.65 14.71
CA THR A 91 -9.84 12.88 14.67
C THR A 91 -9.19 13.97 15.51
N VAL A 92 -9.29 15.21 15.05
CA VAL A 92 -8.94 16.42 15.79
C VAL A 92 -10.18 17.29 15.88
N GLU A 93 -10.34 18.00 17.00
CA GLU A 93 -11.41 18.98 17.13
C GLU A 93 -10.94 20.32 16.55
N VAL A 94 -11.70 20.84 15.59
CA VAL A 94 -11.54 22.19 15.06
C VAL A 94 -12.89 22.87 15.23
N ASP A 95 -12.91 23.99 15.97
CA ASP A 95 -14.13 24.74 16.30
C ASP A 95 -15.24 23.89 16.94
N GLY A 96 -14.86 22.92 17.78
CA GLY A 96 -15.79 22.00 18.46
C GLY A 96 -16.37 20.90 17.57
N ILE A 97 -15.89 20.78 16.32
CA ILE A 97 -16.32 19.74 15.38
C ILE A 97 -15.19 18.70 15.24
N PRO A 98 -15.46 17.40 15.45
CA PRO A 98 -14.47 16.36 15.24
C PRO A 98 -14.28 16.14 13.72
N ILE A 99 -13.10 16.49 13.22
CA ILE A 99 -12.70 16.27 11.83
C ILE A 99 -11.64 15.19 11.75
N LYS A 100 -11.62 14.39 10.67
CA LYS A 100 -10.55 13.41 10.46
C LYS A 100 -9.22 14.11 10.27
N ASN A 101 -8.22 13.74 11.06
CA ASN A 101 -6.86 14.27 10.93
C ASN A 101 -6.16 13.54 9.78
N ARG A 102 -6.20 14.14 8.59
CA ARG A 102 -5.57 13.63 7.38
C ARG A 102 -4.76 14.73 6.74
N HIS A 103 -3.56 14.38 6.31
CA HIS A 103 -2.75 15.22 5.44
C HIS A 103 -2.86 14.70 4.01
N TYR A 104 -3.01 15.59 3.04
CA TYR A 104 -3.17 15.23 1.64
C TYR A 104 -2.09 15.93 0.82
N GLU A 105 -1.43 15.18 -0.05
CA GLU A 105 -0.43 15.68 -0.98
C GLU A 105 -0.78 15.21 -2.38
N THR A 106 -0.71 16.09 -3.38
CA THR A 106 -0.88 15.70 -4.78
C THR A 106 0.47 15.69 -5.46
N VAL A 107 0.85 14.54 -5.99
CA VAL A 107 2.10 14.34 -6.72
C VAL A 107 1.82 14.13 -8.20
N THR A 108 2.74 14.58 -9.05
CA THR A 108 2.67 14.37 -10.50
C THR A 108 3.25 13.01 -10.85
N LEU A 109 2.55 12.25 -11.70
CA LEU A 109 3.04 10.98 -12.21
C LEU A 109 4.26 11.18 -13.12
N PRO A 110 5.25 10.27 -13.08
CA PRO A 110 6.48 10.40 -13.84
C PRO A 110 6.25 10.37 -15.35
N ASP A 111 7.19 11.00 -16.08
CA ASP A 111 7.22 10.98 -17.54
C ASP A 111 7.11 9.54 -18.09
N LYS A 112 6.34 9.40 -19.17
CA LYS A 112 6.02 8.14 -19.87
C LYS A 112 5.10 7.17 -19.11
N MET A 113 4.60 7.52 -17.93
CA MET A 113 3.63 6.69 -17.21
C MET A 113 2.34 6.57 -18.04
N PRO A 114 1.76 5.37 -18.21
CA PRO A 114 0.52 5.22 -18.95
C PRO A 114 -0.64 5.94 -18.25
N CYS A 115 -1.36 6.76 -19.00
CA CYS A 115 -2.50 7.56 -18.51
C CYS A 115 -3.83 7.25 -19.23
N GLY A 116 -3.76 6.43 -20.27
CA GLY A 116 -4.89 6.00 -21.09
C GLY A 116 -4.42 5.05 -22.19
N PHE A 117 -5.33 4.64 -23.07
CA PHE A 117 -4.99 3.74 -24.19
C PHE A 117 -4.04 4.44 -25.17
N GLY A 118 -2.80 3.95 -25.28
CA GLY A 118 -1.75 4.54 -26.11
C GLY A 118 -1.21 5.90 -25.63
N ALA A 119 -1.81 6.47 -24.58
CA ALA A 119 -1.45 7.78 -24.04
C ALA A 119 -0.46 7.67 -22.87
N ARG A 120 0.43 8.66 -22.76
CA ARG A 120 1.45 8.71 -21.71
C ARG A 120 1.55 10.10 -21.09
N CYS A 121 1.87 10.13 -19.80
CA CYS A 121 2.20 11.36 -19.10
C CYS A 121 3.46 11.98 -19.69
N ASN A 122 3.42 13.30 -19.88
CA ASN A 122 4.58 14.09 -20.29
C ASN A 122 5.25 14.76 -19.08
N LYS A 123 6.38 15.43 -19.31
CA LYS A 123 7.11 16.19 -18.27
C LYS A 123 6.33 17.36 -17.66
N LYS A 124 5.23 17.80 -18.29
CA LYS A 124 4.35 18.86 -17.78
C LYS A 124 3.25 18.30 -16.85
N GLY A 125 3.18 16.97 -16.67
CA GLY A 125 2.10 16.34 -15.92
C GLY A 125 0.79 16.26 -16.69
N GLU A 126 0.83 16.25 -18.02
CA GLU A 126 -0.36 16.13 -18.88
C GLU A 126 -0.37 14.75 -19.55
N CYS A 127 -1.57 14.18 -19.72
CA CYS A 127 -1.75 12.97 -20.50
C CYS A 127 -1.77 13.28 -22.00
N SER A 128 -0.75 12.82 -22.73
CA SER A 128 -0.62 13.06 -24.17
C SER A 128 -0.87 11.78 -24.97
N CYS A 129 -1.70 11.88 -26.00
CA CYS A 129 -1.92 10.82 -26.99
C CYS A 129 -1.46 11.31 -28.36
N ASN A 130 -0.33 10.80 -28.85
CA ASN A 130 0.23 11.23 -30.14
C ASN A 130 -0.76 10.99 -31.28
N SER A 131 -1.44 9.84 -31.30
CA SER A 131 -2.43 9.51 -32.33
C SER A 131 -3.63 10.47 -32.38
N CYS A 132 -3.97 11.15 -31.27
CA CYS A 132 -5.01 12.18 -31.25
C CYS A 132 -4.48 13.58 -31.57
N ASN A 133 -3.19 13.81 -31.37
CA ASN A 133 -2.54 15.11 -31.58
C ASN A 133 -1.94 15.24 -33.00
N GLU A 134 -1.70 14.12 -33.66
CA GLU A 134 -1.33 14.10 -35.07
C GLU A 134 -2.54 14.54 -35.91
N ASN A 135 -2.39 15.62 -36.68
CA ASN A 135 -3.34 15.97 -37.72
C ASN A 135 -3.27 14.90 -38.81
N ILE A 136 -4.07 13.85 -38.68
CA ILE A 136 -4.23 12.86 -39.74
C ILE A 136 -4.98 13.56 -40.88
N ASN A 137 -4.23 14.13 -41.83
CA ASN A 137 -4.78 14.56 -43.10
C ASN A 137 -5.30 13.30 -43.81
N HIS A 138 -6.61 13.06 -43.77
CA HIS A 138 -7.27 11.96 -44.46
C HIS A 138 -7.24 12.16 -45.99
N ASN A 139 -6.07 12.10 -46.61
CA ASN A 139 -5.93 12.04 -48.07
C ASN A 139 -5.42 10.69 -48.56
N GLU A 140 -5.28 9.69 -47.68
CA GLU A 140 -4.86 8.35 -48.10
C GLU A 140 -6.06 7.39 -48.13
N PRO A 141 -6.46 6.87 -49.30
CA PRO A 141 -7.56 5.93 -49.40
C PRO A 141 -7.19 4.65 -48.66
N ARG A 142 -8.12 4.21 -47.80
CA ARG A 142 -8.06 2.92 -47.10
C ARG A 142 -7.92 1.81 -48.15
N GLN A 143 -6.74 1.22 -48.27
CA GLN A 143 -6.55 0.00 -49.06
C GLN A 143 -7.25 -1.14 -48.32
N THR A 144 -8.44 -1.51 -48.81
CA THR A 144 -9.14 -2.75 -48.52
C THR A 144 -8.56 -3.92 -49.30
#